data_AF-A0A5R9NZL0-F1
#
_entry.id   AF-A0A5R9NZL0-F1
#
_cell.length_a   1.000
_cell.length_b   1.000
_cell.length_c   1.000
_cell.angle_alpha   90.00
_cell.angle_beta   90.00
_cell.angle_gamma   90.00
#
_symmetry.space_group_name_H-M   'P 1'
#
loop_
_entity.id
_entity.type
_entity.pdbx_description
1 polymer ?
#
loop_
_entity_poly.entity_id
_entity_poly.type
_entity_poly.pdbx_seq_one_letter_code
_entity_poly.pdbx_strand_id
1 'polypeptide(L)'
;MKSKAFPLVLIATTISTAYAFATQLSQAELDAAVASVSKIEEPGIGECLRNAGTSVGYETEQRDLNNDSRNEVIVRTGPKEFGKGGTGCFGMVGQNIYVAIANDRGEWTPNLGYDTAQLKYHERGAGKFPDIELLGAGFCFPIWRYYQGSYGIWKTCDDNNNLIFADTAKWVNDGIPRDADEGTPAAADASLAAAYTRETDLKGPEFWHNDSLMVADPKRGLIIYKKPKKSIANSVKPGDVLFRGRPWDLYESEPGMQGTAYIFKKGCAPEPYAVSGGQRQSWHTLVLRGEAPVRAKKGCDIVSKTRQGGNAELVFESAID
;
A
#
# COMPACT_ATOMS: atom_id res chain seq x y z
N MET A 1 -40.08 59.37 -24.10
CA MET A 1 -39.87 58.05 -23.46
C MET A 1 -38.52 58.06 -22.77
N LYS A 2 -38.48 58.02 -21.43
CA LYS A 2 -37.23 58.01 -20.63
C LYS A 2 -36.96 56.55 -20.20
N SER A 3 -35.88 55.97 -20.71
CA SER A 3 -35.41 54.63 -20.34
C SER A 3 -34.70 54.69 -18.98
N LYS A 4 -35.13 53.87 -18.01
CA LYS A 4 -34.45 53.68 -16.73
C LYS A 4 -33.58 52.43 -16.84
N ALA A 5 -32.26 52.58 -16.73
CA ALA A 5 -31.34 51.47 -16.56
C ALA A 5 -31.36 51.02 -15.09
N PHE A 6 -31.59 49.73 -14.87
CA PHE A 6 -31.39 49.07 -13.57
C PHE A 6 -29.97 48.50 -13.50
N PRO A 7 -29.26 48.63 -12.37
CA PRO A 7 -27.95 48.01 -12.20
C PRO A 7 -28.12 46.52 -11.90
N LEU A 8 -27.39 45.69 -12.65
CA LEU A 8 -27.27 44.25 -12.42
C LEU A 8 -26.32 44.05 -11.23
N VAL A 9 -26.84 43.58 -10.09
CA VAL A 9 -26.03 43.17 -8.94
C VAL A 9 -25.52 41.75 -9.21
N LEU A 10 -24.21 41.59 -9.38
CA LEU A 10 -23.56 40.30 -9.50
C LEU A 10 -23.41 39.70 -8.09
N ILE A 11 -24.22 38.70 -7.76
CA ILE A 11 -24.07 37.94 -6.51
C ILE A 11 -23.01 36.87 -6.76
N ALA A 12 -21.80 37.09 -6.25
CA ALA A 12 -20.76 36.07 -6.22
C ALA A 12 -21.12 34.99 -5.19
N THR A 13 -21.57 33.84 -5.67
CA THR A 13 -21.81 32.65 -4.83
C THR A 13 -20.48 31.93 -4.60
N THR A 14 -19.90 32.11 -3.41
CA THR A 14 -18.77 31.29 -2.96
C THR A 14 -19.28 29.89 -2.65
N ILE A 15 -18.98 28.92 -3.52
CA ILE A 15 -19.21 27.50 -3.24
C ILE A 15 -18.14 27.06 -2.25
N SER A 16 -18.47 27.07 -0.95
CA SER A 16 -17.68 26.37 0.05
C SER A 16 -17.93 24.87 -0.09
N THR A 17 -16.94 24.14 -0.60
CA THR A 17 -16.89 22.69 -0.44
C THR A 17 -16.73 22.38 1.05
N ALA A 18 -17.84 22.06 1.72
CA ALA A 18 -17.80 21.51 3.06
C ALA A 18 -17.15 20.12 2.97
N TYR A 19 -15.98 19.96 3.56
CA TYR A 19 -15.45 18.63 3.88
C TYR A 19 -16.41 18.03 4.90
N ALA A 20 -17.15 17.00 4.52
CA ALA A 20 -17.96 16.24 5.45
C ALA A 20 -17.00 15.46 6.37
N PHE A 21 -16.92 15.87 7.63
CA PHE A 21 -16.22 15.11 8.65
C PHE A 21 -17.08 13.88 9.00
N ALA A 22 -16.45 12.72 9.20
CA ALA A 22 -17.15 11.52 9.64
C ALA A 22 -17.93 11.79 10.93
N THR A 23 -19.15 11.25 11.02
CA THR A 23 -20.03 11.50 12.18
C THR A 23 -19.51 10.71 13.38
N GLN A 24 -19.28 11.40 14.50
CA GLN A 24 -18.89 10.74 15.76
C GLN A 24 -19.99 9.78 16.22
N LEU A 25 -19.63 8.55 16.55
CA LEU A 25 -20.53 7.52 17.05
C LEU A 25 -20.98 7.86 18.47
N SER A 26 -22.22 7.51 18.78
CA SER A 26 -22.79 7.60 20.12
C SER A 26 -22.19 6.55 21.06
N GLN A 27 -22.31 6.77 22.37
CA GLN A 27 -21.87 5.77 23.35
C GLN A 27 -22.57 4.42 23.18
N ALA A 28 -23.86 4.42 22.80
CA ALA A 28 -24.61 3.19 22.55
C ALA A 28 -24.04 2.38 21.37
N GLU A 29 -23.53 3.06 20.33
CA GLU A 29 -22.88 2.40 19.20
C GLU A 29 -21.52 1.84 19.59
N LEU A 30 -20.74 2.57 20.40
CA LEU A 30 -19.48 2.06 20.95
C LEU A 30 -19.70 0.84 21.84
N ASP A 31 -20.71 0.89 22.72
CA ASP A 31 -21.07 -0.23 23.59
C ASP A 31 -21.51 -1.45 22.77
N ALA A 32 -22.24 -1.24 21.67
CA ALA A 32 -22.64 -2.31 20.75
C ALA A 32 -21.44 -2.93 20.02
N ALA A 33 -20.47 -2.11 19.58
CA ALA A 33 -19.23 -2.58 19.00
C ALA A 33 -18.42 -3.41 20.00
N VAL A 34 -18.27 -2.93 21.24
CA VAL A 34 -17.60 -3.66 22.33
C VAL A 34 -18.33 -4.97 22.64
N ALA A 35 -19.67 -4.97 22.68
CA ALA A 35 -20.45 -6.18 22.91
C ALA A 35 -20.21 -7.24 21.83
N SER A 36 -20.04 -6.82 20.56
CA SER A 36 -19.71 -7.74 19.46
C SER A 36 -18.33 -8.40 19.65
N VAL A 37 -17.33 -7.65 20.13
CA VAL A 37 -15.98 -8.16 20.45
C VAL A 37 -16.00 -9.06 21.68
N SER A 38 -16.67 -8.62 22.76
CA SER A 38 -16.79 -9.37 24.01
C SER A 38 -17.38 -10.77 23.77
N LYS A 39 -18.36 -10.89 22.87
CA LYS A 39 -18.94 -12.19 22.50
C LYS A 39 -17.91 -13.18 21.93
N ILE A 40 -16.86 -12.69 21.25
CA ILE A 40 -15.78 -13.50 20.70
C ILE A 40 -14.76 -13.86 21.78
N GLU A 41 -14.42 -12.92 22.67
CA GLU A 41 -13.36 -13.10 23.67
C GLU A 41 -13.81 -13.84 24.94
N GLU A 42 -15.10 -13.76 25.29
CA GLU A 42 -15.62 -14.39 26.50
C GLU A 42 -15.29 -15.89 26.56
N PRO A 43 -15.48 -16.67 25.48
CA PRO A 43 -14.90 -18.00 25.35
C PRO A 43 -13.37 -17.93 25.30
N GLY A 44 -12.69 -18.52 26.29
CA GLY A 44 -11.22 -18.56 26.34
C GLY A 44 -10.60 -17.39 27.11
N ILE A 45 -10.58 -16.18 26.55
CA ILE A 45 -9.91 -15.03 27.18
C ILE A 45 -10.64 -14.60 28.45
N GLY A 46 -11.96 -14.41 28.38
CA GLY A 46 -12.76 -14.01 29.53
C GLY A 46 -12.68 -15.03 30.67
N GLU A 47 -12.72 -16.33 30.35
CA GLU A 47 -12.54 -17.41 31.32
C GLU A 47 -11.14 -17.43 31.95
N CYS A 48 -10.10 -17.30 31.12
CA CYS A 48 -8.72 -17.22 31.58
C CYS A 48 -8.50 -16.06 32.56
N LEU A 49 -9.03 -14.88 32.25
CA LEU A 49 -8.92 -13.71 33.11
C LEU A 49 -9.70 -13.86 34.42
N ARG A 50 -10.88 -14.50 34.40
CA ARG A 50 -11.64 -14.79 35.63
C ARG A 50 -10.85 -15.71 36.55
N ASN A 51 -10.18 -16.73 36.01
CA ASN A 51 -9.31 -17.61 36.79
C ASN A 51 -8.10 -16.87 37.36
N ALA A 52 -7.63 -15.83 36.66
CA ALA A 52 -6.61 -14.89 37.15
C ALA A 52 -7.18 -13.81 38.10
N GLY A 53 -8.48 -13.82 38.42
CA GLY A 53 -9.10 -12.86 39.35
C GLY A 53 -9.27 -11.44 38.79
N THR A 54 -9.38 -11.31 37.45
CA THR A 54 -9.64 -10.06 36.73
C THR A 54 -10.70 -10.28 35.64
N SER A 55 -10.92 -9.29 34.78
CA SER A 55 -11.85 -9.34 33.65
C SER A 55 -11.24 -8.65 32.43
N VAL A 56 -11.86 -8.77 31.26
CA VAL A 56 -11.43 -8.04 30.07
C VAL A 56 -11.71 -6.55 30.26
N GLY A 57 -10.71 -5.72 30.03
CA GLY A 57 -10.84 -4.27 29.84
C GLY A 57 -10.92 -3.96 28.35
N TYR A 58 -11.75 -2.98 28.00
CA TYR A 58 -11.97 -2.54 26.62
C TYR A 58 -11.65 -1.05 26.51
N GLU A 59 -10.79 -0.70 25.57
CA GLU A 59 -10.52 0.68 25.17
C GLU A 59 -10.93 0.86 23.71
N THR A 60 -11.60 1.97 23.39
CA THR A 60 -12.16 2.21 22.06
C THR A 60 -11.60 3.48 21.42
N GLU A 61 -11.26 3.39 20.15
CA GLU A 61 -10.95 4.52 19.26
C GLU A 61 -11.91 4.49 18.07
N GLN A 62 -12.33 5.66 17.59
CA GLN A 62 -13.17 5.79 16.40
C GLN A 62 -12.36 6.34 15.24
N ARG A 63 -12.50 5.75 14.06
CA ARG A 63 -11.80 6.21 12.86
C ARG A 63 -12.52 5.79 11.60
N ASP A 64 -12.69 6.72 10.67
CA ASP A 64 -13.10 6.44 9.30
C ASP A 64 -11.89 5.89 8.53
N LEU A 65 -11.87 4.58 8.30
CA LEU A 65 -10.73 3.89 7.69
C LEU A 65 -10.80 3.96 6.15
N ASN A 66 -11.99 3.98 5.56
CA ASN A 66 -12.18 3.88 4.11
C ASN A 66 -12.57 5.24 3.46
N ASN A 67 -12.69 6.31 4.25
CA ASN A 67 -13.16 7.65 3.89
C ASN A 67 -14.60 7.68 3.36
N ASP A 68 -15.51 6.89 3.93
CA ASP A 68 -16.93 6.86 3.56
C ASP A 68 -17.83 7.72 4.47
N SER A 69 -17.22 8.52 5.36
CA SER A 69 -17.89 9.35 6.37
C SER A 69 -18.59 8.58 7.49
N ARG A 70 -18.34 7.27 7.61
CA ARG A 70 -18.70 6.46 8.78
C ARG A 70 -17.43 6.04 9.50
N ASN A 71 -17.49 6.01 10.83
CA ASN A 71 -16.36 5.57 11.63
C ASN A 71 -16.47 4.07 11.91
N GLU A 72 -15.34 3.37 11.80
CA GLU A 72 -15.11 2.09 12.44
C GLU A 72 -14.70 2.28 13.90
N VAL A 73 -14.84 1.22 14.70
CA VAL A 73 -14.41 1.19 16.10
C VAL A 73 -13.21 0.26 16.22
N ILE A 74 -12.06 0.83 16.58
CA ILE A 74 -10.88 0.07 17.00
C ILE A 74 -11.05 -0.27 18.47
N VAL A 75 -11.12 -1.56 18.81
CA VAL A 75 -11.28 -2.04 20.18
C VAL A 75 -9.98 -2.71 20.62
N ARG A 76 -9.32 -2.13 21.62
CA ARG A 76 -8.14 -2.71 22.28
C ARG A 76 -8.61 -3.43 23.53
N THR A 77 -8.11 -4.63 23.74
CA THR A 77 -8.52 -5.52 24.82
C THR A 77 -7.31 -5.97 25.61
N GLY A 78 -7.45 -6.03 26.93
CA GLY A 78 -6.39 -6.46 27.83
C GLY A 78 -6.96 -6.78 29.22
N PRO A 79 -6.13 -7.17 30.19
CA PRO A 79 -6.60 -7.32 31.57
C PRO A 79 -7.06 -5.97 32.11
N LYS A 80 -8.28 -5.91 32.65
CA LYS A 80 -8.81 -4.69 33.29
C LYS A 80 -7.94 -4.23 34.46
N GLU A 81 -7.35 -5.18 35.16
CA GLU A 81 -6.42 -4.96 36.26
C GLU A 81 -5.12 -5.71 35.99
N PHE A 82 -4.00 -4.98 35.99
CA PHE A 82 -2.66 -5.54 35.84
C PHE A 82 -2.14 -6.13 37.17
N GLY A 83 -1.12 -6.99 37.10
CA GLY A 83 -0.46 -7.57 38.27
C GLY A 83 -1.12 -8.84 38.85
N LYS A 84 -2.23 -9.30 38.26
CA LYS A 84 -2.93 -10.54 38.65
C LYS A 84 -2.61 -11.75 37.76
N GLY A 85 -1.60 -11.66 36.91
CA GLY A 85 -1.20 -12.75 36.01
C GLY A 85 -2.08 -12.95 34.76
N GLY A 86 -3.06 -12.08 34.52
CA GLY A 86 -3.98 -12.19 33.37
C GLY A 86 -3.39 -11.84 32.00
N THR A 87 -2.25 -11.16 31.94
CA THR A 87 -1.65 -10.71 30.67
C THR A 87 -1.34 -11.86 29.72
N GLY A 88 -0.93 -13.03 30.25
CA GLY A 88 -0.65 -14.21 29.44
C GLY A 88 -1.87 -14.80 28.73
N CYS A 89 -3.09 -14.44 29.13
CA CYS A 89 -4.30 -14.83 28.42
C CYS A 89 -4.33 -14.26 26.99
N PHE A 90 -3.67 -13.12 26.74
CA PHE A 90 -3.58 -12.45 25.43
C PHE A 90 -2.27 -12.75 24.69
N GLY A 91 -1.62 -13.88 24.98
CA GLY A 91 -0.36 -14.25 24.33
C GLY A 91 0.82 -13.37 24.72
N MET A 92 1.81 -13.27 23.84
CA MET A 92 3.09 -12.61 24.16
C MET A 92 2.99 -11.08 24.20
N VAL A 93 2.05 -10.51 23.46
CA VAL A 93 1.85 -9.06 23.39
C VAL A 93 1.00 -8.54 24.55
N GLY A 94 0.16 -9.39 25.13
CA GLY A 94 -0.61 -9.05 26.33
C GLY A 94 -1.88 -8.22 26.06
N GLN A 95 -2.25 -8.06 24.80
CA GLN A 95 -3.48 -7.42 24.34
C GLN A 95 -3.90 -7.97 22.96
N ASN A 96 -5.19 -7.87 22.63
CA ASN A 96 -5.67 -8.01 21.25
C ASN A 96 -6.22 -6.68 20.74
N ILE A 97 -6.19 -6.49 19.42
CA ILE A 97 -6.84 -5.36 18.75
C ILE A 97 -7.82 -5.88 17.72
N TYR A 98 -9.04 -5.34 17.77
CA TYR A 98 -10.11 -5.58 16.81
C TYR A 98 -10.43 -4.32 16.03
N VAL A 99 -10.87 -4.50 14.79
CA VAL A 99 -11.54 -3.46 14.00
C VAL A 99 -12.99 -3.89 13.83
N ALA A 100 -13.91 -3.27 14.58
CA ALA A 100 -15.33 -3.51 14.47
C ALA A 100 -15.91 -2.62 13.37
N ILE A 101 -16.58 -3.24 12.40
CA ILE A 101 -17.15 -2.57 11.22
C ILE A 101 -18.66 -2.76 11.24
N ALA A 102 -19.40 -1.66 11.15
CA ALA A 102 -20.85 -1.69 11.08
C ALA A 102 -21.33 -1.91 9.63
N ASN A 103 -22.36 -2.74 9.45
CA ASN A 103 -23.09 -2.78 8.18
C ASN A 103 -24.17 -1.68 8.13
N ASP A 104 -24.89 -1.56 7.00
CA ASP A 104 -25.97 -0.57 6.82
C ASP A 104 -27.14 -0.70 7.80
N ARG A 105 -27.24 -1.81 8.52
CA ARG A 105 -28.27 -2.04 9.56
C ARG A 105 -27.76 -1.68 10.96
N GLY A 106 -26.52 -1.22 11.10
CA GLY A 106 -25.88 -0.93 12.39
C GLY A 106 -25.40 -2.18 13.13
N GLU A 107 -25.29 -3.33 12.45
CA GLU A 107 -24.76 -4.56 13.05
C GLU A 107 -23.23 -4.55 12.94
N TRP A 108 -22.55 -4.73 14.08
CA TRP A 108 -21.09 -4.69 14.20
C TRP A 108 -20.47 -6.07 13.97
N THR A 109 -19.50 -6.13 13.08
CA THR A 109 -18.67 -7.32 12.82
C THR A 109 -17.25 -7.05 13.27
N PRO A 110 -16.76 -7.74 14.32
CA PRO A 110 -15.36 -7.70 14.69
C PRO A 110 -14.48 -8.34 13.61
N ASN A 111 -13.41 -7.65 13.27
CA ASN A 111 -12.33 -8.16 12.44
C ASN A 111 -11.03 -8.17 13.23
N LEU A 112 -10.06 -8.97 12.77
CA LEU A 112 -8.78 -9.21 13.46
C LEU A 112 -8.99 -9.98 14.78
N GLY A 113 -8.31 -9.58 15.87
CA GLY A 113 -8.37 -10.27 17.16
C GLY A 113 -7.14 -11.10 17.52
N TYR A 114 -5.98 -10.77 16.94
CA TYR A 114 -4.70 -11.42 17.23
C TYR A 114 -3.88 -10.60 18.24
N ASP A 115 -2.84 -11.22 18.81
CA ASP A 115 -1.91 -10.62 19.76
C ASP A 115 -1.02 -9.57 19.08
N THR A 116 -1.61 -8.42 18.77
CA THR A 116 -0.99 -7.32 18.04
C THR A 116 -0.89 -6.08 18.94
N ALA A 117 0.26 -5.40 18.89
CA ALA A 117 0.53 -4.22 19.71
C ALA A 117 0.00 -2.94 19.05
N GLN A 118 0.12 -2.88 17.72
CA GLN A 118 -0.22 -1.71 16.93
C GLN A 118 -0.72 -2.12 15.55
N LEU A 119 -1.58 -1.28 14.98
CA LEU A 119 -2.03 -1.38 13.60
C LEU A 119 -1.31 -0.32 12.78
N LYS A 120 -0.78 -0.71 11.62
CA LYS A 120 -0.29 0.21 10.60
C LYS A 120 -1.17 0.08 9.36
N TYR A 121 -1.69 1.22 8.90
CA TYR A 121 -2.64 1.29 7.80
C TYR A 121 -1.92 1.61 6.48
N HIS A 122 -2.26 0.86 5.44
CA HIS A 122 -1.77 1.03 4.08
C HIS A 122 -2.93 1.39 3.16
N GLU A 123 -2.95 2.63 2.66
CA GLU A 123 -4.06 3.14 1.86
C GLU A 123 -4.20 2.40 0.51
N ARG A 124 -5.44 2.05 0.13
CA ARG A 124 -5.75 1.35 -1.13
C ARG A 124 -6.45 2.22 -2.18
N GLY A 125 -6.70 3.49 -1.85
CA GLY A 125 -7.47 4.44 -2.66
C GLY A 125 -8.84 4.77 -2.07
N ALA A 126 -9.50 5.79 -2.62
CA ALA A 126 -10.74 6.33 -2.08
C ALA A 126 -11.86 5.28 -1.99
N GLY A 127 -12.56 5.24 -0.85
CA GLY A 127 -13.67 4.32 -0.59
C GLY A 127 -13.26 2.87 -0.33
N LYS A 128 -11.96 2.55 -0.35
CA LYS A 128 -11.45 1.22 -0.01
C LYS A 128 -10.90 1.23 1.41
N PHE A 129 -11.24 0.21 2.17
CA PHE A 129 -10.56 -0.08 3.42
C PHE A 129 -9.05 -0.29 3.19
N PRO A 130 -8.19 0.19 4.10
CA PRO A 130 -6.76 0.02 4.00
C PRO A 130 -6.37 -1.45 4.14
N ASP A 131 -5.21 -1.82 3.61
CA ASP A 131 -4.55 -3.04 4.07
C ASP A 131 -3.97 -2.74 5.48
N ILE A 132 -4.09 -3.67 6.43
CA ILE A 132 -3.66 -3.47 7.83
C ILE A 132 -2.50 -4.40 8.15
N GLU A 133 -1.35 -3.82 8.50
CA GLU A 133 -0.18 -4.53 9.01
C GLU A 133 -0.26 -4.65 10.54
N LEU A 134 -0.16 -5.88 11.06
CA LEU A 134 -0.29 -6.21 12.48
C LEU A 134 1.08 -6.21 13.16
N LEU A 135 1.44 -5.08 13.77
CA LEU A 135 2.74 -4.90 14.41
C LEU A 135 2.76 -5.51 15.82
N GLY A 136 3.83 -6.23 16.14
CA GLY A 136 4.03 -6.89 17.43
C GLY A 136 5.50 -7.10 17.77
N ALA A 137 5.80 -8.09 18.61
CA ALA A 137 7.17 -8.49 18.91
C ALA A 137 7.73 -9.31 17.73
N GLY A 138 8.65 -8.73 16.94
CA GLY A 138 9.25 -9.42 15.80
C GLY A 138 9.83 -8.49 14.74
N PHE A 139 10.12 -9.05 13.56
CA PHE A 139 10.70 -8.34 12.41
C PHE A 139 9.87 -8.44 11.13
N CYS A 140 8.88 -9.33 11.10
CA CYS A 140 7.97 -9.49 9.99
C CYS A 140 6.54 -9.53 10.52
N PHE A 141 5.65 -8.79 9.85
CA PHE A 141 4.29 -8.54 10.32
C PHE A 141 3.30 -8.85 9.21
N PRO A 142 2.30 -9.71 9.46
CA PRO A 142 1.32 -10.07 8.44
C PRO A 142 0.48 -8.85 8.06
N ILE A 143 0.07 -8.81 6.79
CA ILE A 143 -0.82 -7.78 6.26
C ILE A 143 -2.18 -8.42 5.97
N TRP A 144 -3.22 -7.78 6.47
CA TRP A 144 -4.61 -8.19 6.32
C TRP A 144 -5.32 -7.26 5.36
N ARG A 145 -6.12 -7.83 4.45
CA ARG A 145 -6.88 -7.09 3.44
C ARG A 145 -8.36 -7.25 3.68
N TYR A 146 -9.08 -6.15 3.63
CA TYR A 146 -10.53 -6.17 3.63
C TYR A 146 -11.09 -6.64 2.28
N TYR A 147 -11.97 -7.63 2.33
CA TYR A 147 -12.66 -8.19 1.18
C TYR A 147 -13.97 -8.84 1.59
N GLN A 148 -15.03 -8.60 0.80
CA GLN A 148 -16.37 -9.18 1.00
C GLN A 148 -16.91 -9.09 2.44
N GLY A 149 -16.69 -7.96 3.11
CA GLY A 149 -17.25 -7.73 4.45
C GLY A 149 -16.31 -8.09 5.60
N SER A 150 -15.11 -8.61 5.34
CA SER A 150 -14.18 -8.99 6.40
C SER A 150 -12.71 -8.80 6.03
N TYR A 151 -11.84 -8.64 7.02
CA TYR A 151 -10.40 -8.73 6.85
C TYR A 151 -9.94 -10.19 6.82
N GLY A 152 -9.11 -10.53 5.84
CA GLY A 152 -8.41 -11.82 5.75
C GLY A 152 -6.91 -11.63 5.55
N ILE A 153 -6.13 -12.68 5.84
CA ILE A 153 -4.68 -12.64 5.64
C ILE A 153 -4.35 -12.49 4.16
N TRP A 154 -3.61 -11.43 3.83
CA TRP A 154 -3.19 -11.12 2.47
C TRP A 154 -1.71 -11.42 2.27
N LYS A 155 -0.89 -11.06 3.26
CA LYS A 155 0.53 -11.40 3.33
C LYS A 155 0.88 -11.99 4.67
N THR A 156 1.80 -12.95 4.67
CA THR A 156 2.30 -13.66 5.85
C THR A 156 3.83 -13.74 5.80
N CYS A 157 4.44 -14.18 6.90
CA CYS A 157 5.88 -14.29 7.00
C CYS A 157 6.34 -15.70 6.63
N ASP A 158 7.35 -15.81 5.77
CA ASP A 158 8.02 -17.08 5.50
C ASP A 158 8.97 -17.48 6.66
N ASP A 159 9.56 -18.67 6.56
CA ASP A 159 10.53 -19.19 7.54
C ASP A 159 11.78 -18.30 7.72
N ASN A 160 12.05 -17.40 6.77
CA ASN A 160 13.17 -16.47 6.77
C ASN A 160 12.77 -15.05 7.21
N ASN A 161 11.56 -14.86 7.73
CA ASN A 161 10.96 -13.56 8.06
C ASN A 161 10.79 -12.61 6.88
N ASN A 162 10.63 -13.13 5.66
CA ASN A 162 10.22 -12.32 4.53
C ASN A 162 8.71 -12.28 4.46
N LEU A 163 8.17 -11.10 4.14
CA LEU A 163 6.75 -10.95 3.87
C LEU A 163 6.44 -11.51 2.47
N ILE A 164 5.59 -12.53 2.41
CA ILE A 164 5.14 -13.22 1.19
C ILE A 164 3.62 -13.17 1.07
N PHE A 165 3.07 -13.38 -0.12
CA PHE A 165 1.62 -13.55 -0.26
C PHE A 165 1.13 -14.81 0.44
N ALA A 166 -0.04 -14.70 1.07
CA ALA A 166 -0.63 -15.80 1.81
C ALA A 166 -0.84 -17.05 0.94
N ASP A 167 -1.17 -16.92 -0.35
CA ASP A 167 -1.42 -18.07 -1.25
C ASP A 167 -0.15 -18.82 -1.66
N THR A 168 1.01 -18.22 -1.43
CA THR A 168 2.30 -18.88 -1.66
C THR A 168 2.82 -19.60 -0.42
N ALA A 169 2.22 -19.33 0.75
CA ALA A 169 2.54 -19.99 1.99
C ALA A 169 1.93 -21.39 2.03
N LYS A 170 2.76 -22.41 2.28
CA LYS A 170 2.36 -23.83 2.27
C LYS A 170 1.28 -24.19 3.30
N TRP A 171 1.04 -23.32 4.28
CA TRP A 171 0.12 -23.53 5.38
C TRP A 171 -1.20 -22.74 5.25
N VAL A 172 -1.37 -21.95 4.19
CA VAL A 172 -2.64 -21.25 3.91
C VAL A 172 -3.34 -21.97 2.77
N ASN A 173 -4.52 -22.54 3.04
CA ASN A 173 -5.19 -23.45 2.10
C ASN A 173 -6.39 -22.82 1.36
N ASP A 174 -7.00 -21.76 1.90
CA ASP A 174 -8.17 -21.07 1.34
C ASP A 174 -8.40 -19.67 1.95
N GLY A 175 -9.45 -18.96 1.50
CA GLY A 175 -9.95 -17.74 2.16
C GLY A 175 -9.18 -16.44 1.89
N ILE A 176 -8.36 -16.40 0.84
CA ILE A 176 -7.47 -15.27 0.55
C ILE A 176 -8.23 -14.15 -0.16
N PRO A 177 -8.25 -12.92 0.40
CA PRO A 177 -8.84 -11.74 -0.23
C PRO A 177 -8.27 -11.48 -1.64
N ARG A 178 -9.10 -11.37 -2.67
CA ARG A 178 -8.67 -10.98 -4.04
C ARG A 178 -9.63 -9.95 -4.63
N ASP A 179 -9.14 -8.79 -5.07
CA ASP A 179 -10.00 -7.84 -5.78
C ASP A 179 -10.51 -8.51 -7.09
N ALA A 180 -11.74 -8.19 -7.54
CA ALA A 180 -12.40 -8.88 -8.67
C ALA A 180 -11.71 -8.73 -10.04
N ASP A 181 -10.59 -8.00 -10.12
CA ASP A 181 -9.75 -7.87 -11.32
C ASP A 181 -8.34 -8.50 -11.15
N GLU A 182 -8.07 -9.18 -10.03
CA GLU A 182 -6.82 -9.93 -9.78
C GLU A 182 -6.90 -11.39 -10.28
N GLY A 183 -7.79 -11.65 -11.26
CA GLY A 183 -8.09 -12.98 -11.79
C GLY A 183 -7.74 -13.14 -13.27
N THR A 184 -6.69 -13.92 -13.53
CA THR A 184 -6.22 -14.46 -14.84
C THR A 184 -5.20 -13.56 -15.58
N PRO A 185 -3.98 -14.09 -15.88
CA PRO A 185 -2.96 -13.35 -16.59
C PRO A 185 -3.39 -13.10 -18.04
N ALA A 186 -3.74 -11.85 -18.37
CA ALA A 186 -3.86 -11.44 -19.75
C ALA A 186 -2.47 -11.53 -20.40
N ALA A 187 -2.38 -12.31 -21.48
CA ALA A 187 -1.22 -12.33 -22.34
C ALA A 187 -0.85 -10.89 -22.73
N ALA A 188 0.46 -10.61 -22.72
CA ALA A 188 1.01 -9.29 -23.01
C ALA A 188 0.40 -8.70 -24.29
N ASP A 189 -0.48 -7.72 -24.13
CA ASP A 189 -0.97 -6.94 -25.25
C ASP A 189 0.05 -5.85 -25.56
N ALA A 190 0.79 -6.07 -26.65
CA ALA A 190 1.75 -5.13 -27.22
C ALA A 190 1.10 -3.82 -27.74
N SER A 191 -0.24 -3.70 -27.70
CA SER A 191 -0.96 -2.52 -28.19
C SER A 191 -1.10 -1.36 -27.18
N LEU A 192 -0.80 -1.57 -25.89
CA LEU A 192 -0.84 -0.51 -24.88
C LEU A 192 0.32 0.51 -24.98
N ALA A 193 1.21 0.35 -25.95
CA ALA A 193 2.32 1.29 -26.18
C ALA A 193 1.90 2.65 -26.76
N ALA A 194 0.64 2.85 -27.13
CA ALA A 194 0.17 4.06 -27.82
C ALA A 194 -0.61 5.08 -26.96
N ALA A 195 -0.80 4.87 -25.66
CA ALA A 195 -1.61 5.75 -24.81
C ALA A 195 -0.84 6.34 -23.61
N TYR A 196 0.12 7.23 -23.87
CA TYR A 196 0.53 8.25 -22.90
C TYR A 196 0.15 9.59 -23.49
N THR A 197 -0.91 10.22 -22.99
CA THR A 197 -1.31 11.54 -23.49
C THR A 197 -0.99 12.68 -22.55
N ARG A 198 -0.75 12.48 -21.23
CA ARG A 198 -0.39 13.62 -20.33
C ARG A 198 0.45 13.24 -19.10
N GLU A 199 1.38 14.13 -18.77
CA GLU A 199 2.23 14.17 -17.56
C GLU A 199 1.42 14.15 -16.23
N THR A 200 0.13 14.45 -16.29
CA THR A 200 -0.79 14.51 -15.14
C THR A 200 -1.25 13.15 -14.62
N ASP A 201 -0.99 12.06 -15.36
CA ASP A 201 -1.53 10.73 -15.05
C ASP A 201 -0.58 9.88 -14.18
N LEU A 202 0.54 10.47 -13.75
CA LEU A 202 1.62 9.82 -13.00
C LEU A 202 1.32 9.82 -11.49
N LYS A 203 0.56 8.83 -11.02
CA LYS A 203 0.16 8.66 -9.61
C LYS A 203 0.74 7.39 -8.96
N GLY A 204 2.03 7.18 -9.12
CA GLY A 204 2.76 6.06 -8.51
C GLY A 204 3.79 6.54 -7.49
N PRO A 205 4.38 5.63 -6.69
CA PRO A 205 5.45 6.01 -5.77
C PRO A 205 6.64 6.62 -6.50
N GLU A 206 7.27 7.57 -5.82
CA GLU A 206 8.39 8.32 -6.33
C GLU A 206 9.72 7.76 -5.83
N PHE A 207 10.70 7.70 -6.72
CA PHE A 207 12.03 7.22 -6.42
C PHE A 207 13.11 8.16 -6.98
N TRP A 208 14.19 8.31 -6.24
CA TRP A 208 15.45 8.87 -6.73
C TRP A 208 16.24 7.81 -7.49
N HIS A 209 16.67 8.16 -8.69
CA HIS A 209 17.59 7.36 -9.50
C HIS A 209 18.58 8.29 -10.18
N ASN A 210 19.87 8.19 -9.82
CA ASN A 210 20.94 8.98 -10.42
C ASN A 210 20.60 10.49 -10.47
N ASP A 211 20.16 11.07 -9.34
CA ASP A 211 19.68 12.45 -9.15
C ASP A 211 18.46 12.87 -9.99
N SER A 212 17.78 11.91 -10.64
CA SER A 212 16.52 12.15 -11.33
C SER A 212 15.36 11.60 -10.50
N LEU A 213 14.25 12.33 -10.50
CA LEU A 213 13.02 11.86 -9.86
C LEU A 213 12.25 10.98 -10.84
N MET A 214 11.93 9.78 -10.40
CA MET A 214 11.22 8.75 -11.15
C MET A 214 9.84 8.52 -10.53
N VAL A 215 8.91 8.04 -11.34
CA VAL A 215 7.64 7.47 -10.86
C VAL A 215 7.56 6.04 -11.34
N ALA A 216 7.25 5.13 -10.43
CA ALA A 216 6.95 3.75 -10.78
C ALA A 216 5.43 3.56 -10.90
N ASP A 217 4.98 2.89 -11.96
CA ASP A 217 3.62 2.38 -12.11
C ASP A 217 3.68 0.85 -12.18
N PRO A 218 3.60 0.18 -11.00
CA PRO A 218 3.75 -1.26 -10.91
C PRO A 218 2.61 -1.99 -11.60
N LYS A 219 1.40 -1.43 -11.60
CA LYS A 219 0.23 -2.02 -12.26
C LYS A 219 0.39 -2.09 -13.77
N ARG A 220 1.13 -1.14 -14.35
CA ARG A 220 1.40 -1.10 -15.79
C ARG A 220 2.78 -1.62 -16.16
N GLY A 221 3.60 -1.98 -15.19
CA GLY A 221 4.94 -2.48 -15.46
C GLY A 221 5.90 -1.37 -15.91
N LEU A 222 5.89 -0.18 -15.30
CA LEU A 222 6.68 0.97 -15.79
C LEU A 222 7.47 1.69 -14.71
N ILE A 223 8.68 2.14 -15.04
CA ILE A 223 9.36 3.22 -14.32
C ILE A 223 9.72 4.30 -15.32
N ILE A 224 9.31 5.53 -15.04
CA ILE A 224 9.45 6.66 -15.96
C ILE A 224 10.09 7.87 -15.28
N TYR A 225 10.66 8.76 -16.08
CA TYR A 225 11.21 10.02 -15.60
C TYR A 225 10.09 11.01 -15.26
N LYS A 226 10.00 11.45 -14.01
CA LYS A 226 9.14 12.59 -13.63
C LYS A 226 9.91 13.91 -13.75
N LYS A 227 11.12 13.97 -13.17
CA LYS A 227 12.02 15.13 -13.28
C LYS A 227 13.44 14.66 -13.60
N PRO A 228 13.82 14.59 -14.90
CA PRO A 228 15.20 14.29 -15.29
C PRO A 228 16.18 15.33 -14.72
N LYS A 229 17.37 14.89 -14.29
CA LYS A 229 18.41 15.83 -13.87
C LYS A 229 18.88 16.72 -15.01
N LYS A 230 19.31 17.94 -14.67
CA LYS A 230 19.71 18.97 -15.67
C LYS A 230 20.75 18.49 -16.67
N SER A 231 21.72 17.67 -16.25
CA SER A 231 22.79 17.18 -17.13
C SER A 231 22.31 16.21 -18.22
N ILE A 232 21.14 15.58 -18.05
CA ILE A 232 20.57 14.64 -19.04
C ILE A 232 19.31 15.16 -19.74
N ALA A 233 18.80 16.34 -19.36
CA ALA A 233 17.53 16.90 -19.88
C ALA A 233 17.49 17.11 -21.41
N ASN A 234 18.66 17.17 -22.07
CA ASN A 234 18.76 17.24 -23.53
C ASN A 234 18.67 15.86 -24.23
N SER A 235 18.61 14.78 -23.46
CA SER A 235 18.53 13.39 -23.94
C SER A 235 17.29 12.67 -23.41
N VAL A 236 16.76 13.11 -22.27
CA VAL A 236 15.64 12.51 -21.55
C VAL A 236 14.67 13.63 -21.15
N LYS A 237 13.38 13.42 -21.39
CA LYS A 237 12.29 14.33 -21.03
C LYS A 237 11.40 13.71 -19.96
N PRO A 238 10.64 14.51 -19.19
CA PRO A 238 9.55 13.98 -18.37
C PRO A 238 8.62 13.07 -19.21
N GLY A 239 8.27 11.91 -18.66
CA GLY A 239 7.47 10.87 -19.31
C GLY A 239 8.28 9.78 -20.03
N ASP A 240 9.58 9.98 -20.29
CA ASP A 240 10.39 8.94 -20.93
C ASP A 240 10.49 7.70 -20.03
N VAL A 241 10.38 6.52 -20.65
CA VAL A 241 10.35 5.23 -19.95
C VAL A 241 11.77 4.72 -19.70
N LEU A 242 12.17 4.62 -18.43
CA LEU A 242 13.45 3.99 -18.04
C LEU A 242 13.34 2.47 -17.98
N PHE A 243 12.21 1.95 -17.51
CA PHE A 243 11.97 0.51 -17.38
C PHE A 243 10.56 0.14 -17.83
N ARG A 244 10.45 -0.99 -18.52
CA ARG A 244 9.21 -1.65 -18.91
C ARG A 244 9.29 -3.14 -18.58
N GLY A 245 8.46 -3.60 -17.67
CA GLY A 245 8.30 -5.01 -17.31
C GLY A 245 6.86 -5.47 -17.46
N ARG A 246 6.57 -6.64 -16.91
CA ARG A 246 5.20 -7.02 -16.58
C ARG A 246 4.73 -6.20 -15.39
N PRO A 247 3.40 -6.09 -15.16
CA PRO A 247 2.92 -5.60 -13.87
C PRO A 247 3.61 -6.35 -12.73
N TRP A 248 4.00 -5.63 -11.69
CA TRP A 248 4.66 -6.19 -10.50
C TRP A 248 4.05 -5.60 -9.24
N ASP A 249 4.22 -6.28 -8.11
CA ASP A 249 3.95 -5.69 -6.80
C ASP A 249 5.25 -5.03 -6.29
N LEU A 250 5.18 -3.75 -5.91
CA LEU A 250 6.30 -2.99 -5.33
C LEU A 250 6.94 -3.69 -4.14
N TYR A 251 6.18 -4.54 -3.47
CA TYR A 251 6.55 -5.21 -2.23
C TYR A 251 7.05 -6.66 -2.45
N GLU A 252 7.26 -7.10 -3.69
CA GLU A 252 7.92 -8.38 -3.98
C GLU A 252 9.45 -8.29 -3.81
N SER A 253 10.05 -9.24 -3.08
CA SER A 253 11.50 -9.41 -3.01
C SER A 253 12.07 -10.08 -4.29
N GLU A 254 13.37 -9.93 -4.53
CA GLU A 254 14.01 -10.40 -5.78
C GLU A 254 13.80 -11.91 -6.08
N PRO A 255 13.61 -12.31 -7.35
CA PRO A 255 13.49 -11.48 -8.56
C PRO A 255 12.01 -11.25 -8.95
N GLY A 256 11.25 -10.48 -8.16
CA GLY A 256 9.86 -10.09 -8.46
C GLY A 256 9.68 -9.19 -9.70
N MET A 257 10.76 -8.57 -10.22
CA MET A 257 10.72 -7.71 -11.39
C MET A 257 11.61 -8.24 -12.51
N GLN A 258 11.03 -8.40 -13.70
CA GLN A 258 11.75 -8.72 -14.94
C GLN A 258 11.24 -7.84 -16.07
N GLY A 259 12.16 -7.30 -16.88
CA GLY A 259 11.76 -6.43 -17.98
C GLY A 259 12.91 -5.88 -18.79
N THR A 260 12.62 -4.82 -19.53
CA THR A 260 13.53 -4.08 -20.38
C THR A 260 13.81 -2.72 -19.76
N ALA A 261 15.07 -2.43 -19.48
CA ALA A 261 15.51 -1.08 -19.19
C ALA A 261 16.05 -0.40 -20.45
N TYR A 262 16.12 0.93 -20.43
CA TYR A 262 16.56 1.73 -21.56
C TYR A 262 17.72 2.64 -21.17
N ILE A 263 18.78 2.67 -21.99
CA ILE A 263 19.83 3.68 -21.87
C ILE A 263 19.65 4.80 -22.91
N PHE A 264 19.93 6.03 -22.46
CA PHE A 264 19.71 7.24 -23.24
C PHE A 264 21.03 7.92 -23.59
N LYS A 265 21.09 8.47 -24.81
CA LYS A 265 22.19 9.31 -25.26
C LYS A 265 21.65 10.37 -26.22
N LYS A 266 22.13 11.61 -26.08
CA LYS A 266 21.73 12.73 -26.94
C LYS A 266 21.88 12.36 -28.42
N GLY A 267 20.79 12.52 -29.18
CA GLY A 267 20.75 12.26 -30.62
C GLY A 267 20.66 10.78 -31.01
N CYS A 268 20.49 9.87 -30.04
CA CYS A 268 20.29 8.45 -30.29
C CYS A 268 18.90 8.02 -29.83
N ALA A 269 18.33 7.02 -30.51
CA ALA A 269 17.15 6.31 -30.00
C ALA A 269 17.52 5.58 -28.69
N PRO A 270 16.59 5.43 -27.73
CA PRO A 270 16.82 4.65 -26.51
C PRO A 270 17.25 3.20 -26.85
N GLU A 271 18.27 2.68 -26.16
CA GLU A 271 18.71 1.28 -26.37
C GLU A 271 18.14 0.37 -25.28
N PRO A 272 17.38 -0.67 -25.63
CA PRO A 272 16.83 -1.61 -24.67
C PRO A 272 17.87 -2.63 -24.19
N TYR A 273 17.75 -3.10 -22.95
CA TYR A 273 18.46 -4.26 -22.45
C TYR A 273 17.67 -4.94 -21.32
N ALA A 274 17.84 -6.26 -21.19
CA ALA A 274 17.13 -7.03 -20.19
C ALA A 274 17.68 -6.75 -18.79
N VAL A 275 16.77 -6.55 -17.85
CA VAL A 275 17.08 -6.42 -16.41
C VAL A 275 16.13 -7.27 -15.58
N SER A 276 16.60 -7.70 -14.42
CA SER A 276 15.81 -8.38 -13.41
C SER A 276 16.22 -7.90 -12.02
N GLY A 277 15.28 -7.92 -11.07
CA GLY A 277 15.55 -7.54 -9.69
C GLY A 277 14.25 -7.39 -8.92
N GLY A 278 14.19 -6.40 -8.03
CA GLY A 278 13.10 -6.26 -7.07
C GLY A 278 13.56 -5.51 -5.83
N GLN A 279 12.73 -5.50 -4.79
CA GLN A 279 13.06 -4.82 -3.54
C GLN A 279 14.20 -5.55 -2.81
N ARG A 280 15.15 -4.78 -2.26
CA ARG A 280 16.33 -5.33 -1.56
C ARG A 280 16.40 -4.81 -0.14
N GLN A 281 16.36 -5.72 0.85
CA GLN A 281 16.59 -5.49 2.30
C GLN A 281 15.66 -4.49 3.01
N SER A 282 14.96 -3.62 2.27
CA SER A 282 14.03 -2.62 2.79
C SER A 282 13.10 -2.12 1.68
N TRP A 283 11.91 -1.64 2.06
CA TRP A 283 10.92 -1.14 1.11
C TRP A 283 11.36 0.17 0.40
N HIS A 284 12.38 0.83 0.94
CA HIS A 284 12.92 2.07 0.40
C HIS A 284 13.86 1.88 -0.80
N THR A 285 14.24 0.65 -1.17
CA THR A 285 15.24 0.44 -2.22
C THR A 285 14.81 -0.65 -3.20
N LEU A 286 14.59 -0.26 -4.45
CA LEU A 286 14.39 -1.14 -5.58
C LEU A 286 15.68 -1.23 -6.39
N VAL A 287 16.13 -2.46 -6.70
CA VAL A 287 17.35 -2.69 -7.50
C VAL A 287 17.01 -3.54 -8.70
N LEU A 288 17.42 -3.12 -9.90
CA LEU A 288 17.33 -3.92 -11.13
C LEU A 288 18.73 -4.09 -11.71
N ARG A 289 19.08 -5.33 -12.08
CA ARG A 289 20.40 -5.67 -12.65
C ARG A 289 20.27 -6.26 -14.03
N GLY A 290 21.20 -5.90 -14.91
CA GLY A 290 21.29 -6.46 -16.26
C GLY A 290 22.63 -6.17 -16.92
N GLU A 291 22.82 -6.78 -18.09
CA GLU A 291 24.02 -6.56 -18.90
C GLU A 291 23.82 -5.33 -19.79
N ALA A 292 24.28 -4.18 -19.31
CA ALA A 292 24.02 -2.89 -19.94
C ALA A 292 24.85 -2.68 -21.22
N PRO A 293 24.25 -2.17 -22.30
CA PRO A 293 24.98 -1.80 -23.50
C PRO A 293 25.88 -0.59 -23.23
N VAL A 294 27.09 -0.62 -23.79
CA VAL A 294 28.04 0.50 -23.75
C VAL A 294 28.08 1.13 -25.13
N ARG A 295 27.67 2.40 -25.22
CA ARG A 295 27.72 3.15 -26.48
C ARG A 295 29.14 3.62 -26.78
N ALA A 296 29.48 3.66 -28.07
CA ALA A 296 30.65 4.35 -28.57
C ALA A 296 30.68 5.80 -28.06
N LYS A 297 31.89 6.38 -27.87
CA LYS A 297 32.02 7.79 -27.48
C LYS A 297 31.37 8.71 -28.52
N LYS A 298 31.58 8.44 -29.80
CA LYS A 298 30.97 9.14 -30.94
C LYS A 298 29.94 8.23 -31.60
N GLY A 299 28.78 8.76 -31.95
CA GLY A 299 27.69 7.99 -32.58
C GLY A 299 26.83 7.20 -31.60
N CYS A 300 25.98 6.33 -32.14
CA CYS A 300 24.97 5.55 -31.41
C CYS A 300 25.31 4.06 -31.28
N ASP A 301 26.39 3.60 -31.92
CA ASP A 301 26.78 2.19 -31.95
C ASP A 301 27.05 1.62 -30.56
N ILE A 302 26.68 0.36 -30.35
CA ILE A 302 27.01 -0.40 -29.14
C ILE A 302 28.37 -1.08 -29.37
N VAL A 303 29.34 -0.76 -28.52
CA VAL A 303 30.73 -1.27 -28.66
C VAL A 303 31.05 -2.41 -27.70
N SER A 304 30.29 -2.53 -26.60
CA SER A 304 30.41 -3.64 -25.65
C SER A 304 29.18 -3.72 -24.77
N LYS A 305 29.16 -4.69 -23.85
CA LYS A 305 28.19 -4.79 -22.75
C LYS A 305 28.95 -4.89 -21.42
N THR A 306 28.30 -4.50 -20.32
CA THR A 306 28.90 -4.53 -18.97
C THR A 306 27.88 -4.94 -17.92
N ARG A 307 28.32 -5.65 -16.88
CA ARG A 307 27.54 -5.94 -15.66
C ARG A 307 27.89 -5.01 -14.50
N GLN A 308 28.65 -3.95 -14.76
CA GLN A 308 29.16 -3.01 -13.75
C GLN A 308 28.72 -1.58 -14.05
N GLY A 309 28.53 -0.79 -12.99
CA GLY A 309 28.20 0.63 -13.04
C GLY A 309 26.69 0.92 -13.03
N GLY A 310 26.33 2.21 -12.94
CA GLY A 310 24.94 2.66 -12.72
C GLY A 310 23.96 2.43 -13.87
N ASN A 311 24.43 1.95 -15.03
CA ASN A 311 23.57 1.46 -16.12
C ASN A 311 23.36 -0.05 -16.05
N ALA A 312 24.21 -0.80 -15.34
CA ALA A 312 24.08 -2.25 -15.18
C ALA A 312 23.38 -2.62 -13.86
N GLU A 313 23.47 -1.74 -12.85
CA GLU A 313 22.72 -1.82 -11.60
C GLU A 313 21.93 -0.52 -11.42
N LEU A 314 20.62 -0.59 -11.65
CA LEU A 314 19.69 0.50 -11.47
C LEU A 314 19.19 0.49 -10.04
N VAL A 315 19.65 1.44 -9.24
CA VAL A 315 19.19 1.63 -7.86
C VAL A 315 18.15 2.75 -7.83
N PHE A 316 17.03 2.47 -7.18
CA PHE A 316 15.91 3.37 -6.97
C PHE A 316 15.67 3.52 -5.47
N GLU A 317 15.87 4.72 -4.94
CA GLU A 317 15.69 5.03 -3.52
C GLU A 317 14.38 5.79 -3.31
N SER A 318 13.58 5.43 -2.31
CA SER A 318 12.31 6.10 -2.02
C SER A 318 12.49 7.61 -1.88
N ALA A 319 11.62 8.40 -2.52
CA ALA A 319 11.59 9.85 -2.38
C ALA A 319 10.69 10.35 -1.24
N ILE A 320 10.10 9.42 -0.47
CA ILE A 320 9.38 9.71 0.78
C ILE A 320 10.39 9.64 1.92
N ASP A 321 10.59 10.78 2.60
CA ASP A 321 11.36 10.91 3.85
C ASP A 321 10.63 10.28 5.05
#